data_AF-A0A6I1K5K5-F1
#
_entry.id   AF-A0A6I1K5K5-F1
#
_cell.length_a   1.000
_cell.length_b   1.000
_cell.length_c   1.000
_cell.angle_alpha   90.00
_cell.angle_beta   90.00
_cell.angle_gamma   90.00
#
_symmetry.space_group_name_H-M   'P 1'
#
loop_
_entity.id
_entity.type
_entity.pdbx_description
1 polymer ?
#
loop_
_entity_poly.entity_id
_entity_poly.type
_entity_poly.pdbx_seq_one_letter_code
_entity_poly.pdbx_strand_id
1 'polypeptide(L)'
;MPLRATLRVVRSFLLGGFAAAGIVFPVAEAAPPASSPLFEHLHDIPFTGVGMPMTMIHDAGSRPFLYLAAKEAGLRIYDVKDSPRLVRTIRISELGGQHVMSLAQSGQRVYLALGNHWGKRETAGLAVIDVGSPAQARVAGVWKDSQTNGAGGAVVVSGSTAFLAAMGNGVIALDAGNPAAISVKSRFVPELAFPDKRPDRAKINARGLALQKNLLFLCFDAGGVRVIDVADPGKPVEIGRYSNPAMTGRPRAYNNLVLDGSLAYVTADYVGLEILDIANPRAIKLVSWWNPWNPKPDGLRWFSSPGHANEIAYDARSKTVLMSAGRSDLVAVNVSDPARPRQTGFIGTVEDTQATWGLSLHGDLIYLSYIRTLGIPFRADWSGVKVFRYRP
;
A
#
# COMPACT_ATOMS: atom_id res chain seq x y z
N MET A 1 -40.75 -52.07 -8.63
CA MET A 1 -39.99 -52.69 -9.73
C MET A 1 -38.74 -53.34 -9.16
N PRO A 2 -38.46 -54.61 -9.51
CA PRO A 2 -37.48 -55.50 -8.86
C PRO A 2 -36.07 -55.26 -9.46
N LEU A 3 -34.95 -55.94 -9.16
CA LEU A 3 -34.63 -57.35 -8.87
C LEU A 3 -33.14 -57.35 -8.39
N ARG A 4 -32.82 -57.85 -7.20
CA ARG A 4 -32.05 -59.10 -6.94
C ARG A 4 -30.98 -59.51 -7.97
N ALA A 5 -29.83 -59.86 -7.40
CA ALA A 5 -28.62 -60.38 -7.98
C ALA A 5 -28.77 -61.62 -8.88
N THR A 6 -27.83 -61.78 -9.81
CA THR A 6 -27.47 -63.05 -10.42
C THR A 6 -25.95 -63.21 -10.43
N LEU A 7 -25.47 -64.19 -9.64
CA LEU A 7 -24.12 -64.77 -9.74
C LEU A 7 -24.09 -65.75 -10.92
N ARG A 8 -22.96 -65.87 -11.62
CA ARG A 8 -22.53 -67.15 -12.20
C ARG A 8 -20.99 -67.29 -12.20
N VAL A 9 -20.56 -68.32 -11.47
CA VAL A 9 -19.22 -68.95 -11.34
C VAL A 9 -18.87 -69.59 -12.72
N VAL A 10 -17.64 -69.87 -13.18
CA VAL A 10 -16.56 -70.73 -12.64
C VAL A 10 -15.33 -70.63 -13.57
N ARG A 11 -14.11 -70.52 -13.02
CA ARG A 11 -13.02 -71.52 -13.12
C ARG A 11 -11.72 -71.01 -12.49
N SER A 12 -11.34 -71.69 -11.42
CA SER A 12 -9.98 -71.73 -10.84
C SER A 12 -9.01 -72.35 -11.84
N PHE A 13 -7.79 -71.82 -11.93
CA PHE A 13 -6.55 -72.62 -11.83
C PHE A 13 -5.32 -71.71 -11.71
N LEU A 14 -4.43 -72.13 -10.79
CA LEU A 14 -2.97 -71.97 -10.74
C LEU A 14 -2.33 -70.86 -9.87
N LEU A 15 -1.44 -71.38 -9.02
CA LEU A 15 -0.60 -70.78 -7.99
C LEU A 15 0.32 -69.67 -8.49
N GLY A 16 0.57 -68.68 -7.64
CA GLY A 16 1.71 -67.76 -7.76
C GLY A 16 1.71 -66.74 -6.63
N GLY A 17 2.56 -66.95 -5.63
CA GLY A 17 2.68 -66.05 -4.48
C GLY A 17 3.23 -64.67 -4.88
N PHE A 18 2.61 -63.61 -4.36
CA PHE A 18 3.20 -62.28 -4.31
C PHE A 18 2.87 -61.64 -2.97
N ALA A 19 3.89 -61.04 -2.36
CA ALA A 19 3.87 -60.40 -1.06
C ALA A 19 2.80 -59.32 -0.94
N ALA A 20 2.18 -59.20 0.24
CA ALA A 20 1.29 -58.11 0.58
C ALA A 20 2.09 -56.79 0.60
N ALA A 21 2.03 -56.03 -0.49
CA ALA A 21 2.42 -54.63 -0.49
C ALA A 21 1.36 -53.86 0.32
N GLY A 22 1.73 -53.46 1.53
CA GLY A 22 0.92 -52.54 2.33
C GLY A 22 0.72 -51.24 1.54
N ILE A 23 -0.53 -50.93 1.20
CA ILE A 23 -0.91 -49.64 0.62
C ILE A 23 -0.75 -48.61 1.74
N VAL A 24 0.35 -47.85 1.70
CA VAL A 24 0.50 -46.64 2.50
C VAL A 24 -0.35 -45.57 1.84
N PHE A 25 -1.50 -45.26 2.42
CA PHE A 25 -2.23 -44.06 2.03
C PHE A 25 -1.39 -42.84 2.43
N PRO A 26 -1.15 -41.87 1.53
CA PRO A 26 -0.51 -40.64 1.91
C PRO A 26 -1.39 -39.97 2.98
N VAL A 27 -0.81 -39.75 4.15
CA VAL A 27 -1.42 -38.88 5.16
C VAL A 27 -1.56 -37.52 4.50
N ALA A 28 -2.78 -36.99 4.43
CA ALA A 28 -3.02 -35.65 3.91
C ALA A 28 -2.13 -34.67 4.70
N GLU A 29 -1.18 -34.05 4.01
CA GLU A 29 -0.34 -33.01 4.57
C GLU A 29 -1.27 -31.87 4.99
N ALA A 30 -1.17 -31.45 6.25
CA ALA A 30 -2.01 -30.36 6.75
C ALA A 30 -1.79 -29.12 5.89
N ALA A 31 -2.88 -28.44 5.51
CA ALA A 31 -2.78 -27.21 4.75
C ALA A 31 -1.83 -26.23 5.45
N PRO A 32 -0.94 -25.53 4.71
CA PRO A 32 0.01 -24.61 5.32
C PRO A 32 -0.74 -23.52 6.12
N PRO A 33 -0.15 -23.02 7.22
CA PRO A 33 -0.80 -22.05 8.07
C PRO A 33 -1.07 -20.74 7.32
N ALA A 34 -2.25 -20.15 7.54
CA ALA A 34 -2.67 -18.90 6.90
C ALA A 34 -1.90 -17.65 7.38
N SER A 35 -1.01 -17.79 8.37
CA SER A 35 -0.11 -16.72 8.81
C SER A 35 1.14 -17.28 9.50
N SER A 36 2.21 -16.50 9.48
CA SER A 36 3.44 -16.76 10.23
C SER A 36 3.22 -16.46 11.72
N PRO A 37 3.87 -17.19 12.66
CA PRO A 37 3.77 -16.95 14.10
C PRO A 37 4.28 -15.56 14.54
N LEU A 38 4.92 -14.80 13.64
CA LEU A 38 5.33 -13.41 13.89
C LEU A 38 4.14 -12.46 14.07
N PHE A 39 2.94 -12.85 13.64
CA PHE A 39 1.76 -12.00 13.64
C PHE A 39 0.63 -12.61 14.48
N GLU A 40 0.35 -11.99 15.62
CA GLU A 40 -0.77 -12.33 16.49
C GLU A 40 -1.95 -11.44 16.11
N HIS A 41 -3.03 -12.01 15.57
CA HIS A 41 -4.28 -11.26 15.35
C HIS A 41 -4.88 -10.85 16.69
N LEU A 42 -5.20 -9.56 16.85
CA LEU A 42 -5.76 -9.03 18.08
C LEU A 42 -7.28 -8.84 17.98
N HIS A 43 -7.72 -8.08 16.98
CA HIS A 43 -9.13 -7.78 16.75
C HIS A 43 -9.33 -7.12 15.39
N ASP A 44 -10.59 -7.05 14.97
CA ASP A 44 -11.04 -6.36 13.77
C ASP A 44 -11.78 -5.06 14.11
N ILE A 45 -11.68 -4.10 13.21
CA ILE A 45 -12.49 -2.87 13.17
C ILE A 45 -13.32 -2.93 11.87
N PRO A 46 -14.50 -3.56 11.89
CA PRO A 46 -15.32 -3.70 10.69
C PRO A 46 -15.70 -2.33 10.13
N PHE A 47 -15.58 -2.17 8.82
CA PHE A 47 -16.06 -0.96 8.15
C PHE A 47 -17.53 -1.12 7.78
N THR A 48 -18.40 -0.37 8.46
CA THR A 48 -19.83 -0.32 8.16
C THR A 48 -20.18 0.88 7.29
N GLY A 49 -21.18 0.73 6.42
CA GLY A 49 -21.71 1.80 5.57
C GLY A 49 -21.02 1.96 4.22
N VAL A 50 -21.24 3.11 3.58
CA VAL A 50 -20.65 3.48 2.29
C VAL A 50 -19.25 4.04 2.50
N GLY A 51 -18.27 3.57 1.74
CA GLY A 51 -16.88 3.98 1.83
C GLY A 51 -15.92 2.80 1.67
N MET A 52 -14.66 3.14 1.48
CA MET A 52 -13.58 2.18 1.35
C MET A 52 -12.42 2.63 2.24
N PRO A 53 -11.97 1.80 3.20
CA PRO A 53 -10.83 2.13 4.03
C PRO A 53 -9.56 2.08 3.17
N MET A 54 -8.85 3.20 3.14
CA MET A 54 -7.66 3.42 2.32
C MET A 54 -6.41 3.29 3.20
N THR A 55 -5.68 4.36 3.45
CA THR A 55 -4.55 4.34 4.39
C THR A 55 -5.01 4.71 5.81
N MET A 56 -4.22 4.30 6.79
CA MET A 56 -4.40 4.69 8.18
C MET A 56 -3.07 5.04 8.84
N ILE A 57 -3.14 5.80 9.92
CA ILE A 57 -2.03 5.94 10.86
C ILE A 57 -2.58 5.91 12.28
N HIS A 58 -1.82 5.28 13.19
CA HIS A 58 -1.99 5.52 14.61
C HIS A 58 -1.51 6.93 14.95
N ASP A 59 -2.10 7.56 15.96
CA ASP A 59 -1.70 8.88 16.40
C ASP A 59 -0.20 8.91 16.71
N ALA A 60 0.50 9.85 16.09
CA ALA A 60 1.95 10.01 16.19
C ALA A 60 2.41 10.42 17.60
N GLY A 61 1.52 10.96 18.42
CA GLY A 61 1.76 11.23 19.84
C GLY A 61 1.47 10.04 20.76
N SER A 62 1.27 8.84 20.19
CA SER A 62 0.92 7.60 20.90
C SER A 62 -0.34 7.70 21.77
N ARG A 63 -1.24 8.65 21.46
CA ARG A 63 -2.61 8.62 22.00
C ARG A 63 -3.34 7.43 21.36
N PRO A 64 -4.31 6.79 22.02
CA PRO A 64 -4.96 5.59 21.51
C PRO A 64 -6.00 5.95 20.43
N PHE A 65 -5.57 6.60 19.35
CA PHE A 65 -6.43 6.97 18.24
C PHE A 65 -5.86 6.48 16.91
N LEU A 66 -6.76 5.98 16.06
CA LEU A 66 -6.46 5.60 14.68
C LEU A 66 -7.19 6.55 13.73
N TYR A 67 -6.44 7.18 12.83
CA TYR A 67 -6.95 8.02 11.76
C TYR A 67 -7.01 7.20 10.48
N LEU A 68 -8.20 7.06 9.89
CA LEU A 68 -8.46 6.23 8.72
C LEU A 68 -9.02 7.08 7.56
N ALA A 69 -8.24 7.18 6.49
CA ALA A 69 -8.74 7.67 5.21
C ALA A 69 -9.77 6.66 4.70
N ALA A 70 -10.99 7.11 4.44
CA ALA A 70 -12.12 6.22 4.17
C ALA A 70 -12.85 6.55 2.86
N LYS A 71 -12.14 7.16 1.90
CA LYS A 71 -12.62 7.50 0.56
C LYS A 71 -13.98 8.20 0.58
N GLU A 72 -15.08 7.52 0.22
CA GLU A 72 -16.46 8.04 0.19
C GLU A 72 -16.97 8.47 1.58
N ALA A 73 -16.43 7.91 2.65
CA ALA A 73 -16.83 8.26 4.01
C ALA A 73 -16.04 9.43 4.61
N GLY A 74 -15.02 9.96 3.92
CA GLY A 74 -14.14 11.02 4.43
C GLY A 74 -13.05 10.49 5.36
N LEU A 75 -12.85 11.14 6.51
CA LEU A 75 -11.91 10.69 7.56
C LEU A 75 -12.69 10.08 8.73
N ARG A 76 -12.35 8.85 9.11
CA ARG A 76 -12.85 8.21 10.33
C ARG A 76 -11.78 8.20 11.41
N ILE A 77 -12.17 8.51 12.63
CA ILE A 77 -11.30 8.55 13.80
C ILE A 77 -11.84 7.56 14.82
N TYR A 78 -11.01 6.58 15.17
CA TYR A 78 -11.33 5.54 16.14
C TYR A 78 -10.52 5.76 17.41
N ASP A 79 -11.15 5.57 18.56
CA ASP A 79 -10.48 5.32 19.84
C ASP A 79 -10.16 3.82 19.89
N VAL A 80 -8.88 3.47 20.11
CA VAL A 80 -8.34 2.10 19.99
C VAL A 80 -7.67 1.61 21.28
N LYS A 81 -8.02 2.18 22.45
CA LYS A 81 -7.38 1.83 23.72
C LYS A 81 -7.62 0.38 24.14
N ASP A 82 -8.86 -0.10 24.01
CA ASP A 82 -9.28 -1.44 24.40
C ASP A 82 -10.12 -2.07 23.28
N SER A 83 -11.37 -1.62 23.15
CA SER A 83 -12.29 -2.00 22.08
C SER A 83 -12.46 -0.84 21.11
N PRO A 84 -12.07 -1.02 19.83
CA PRO A 84 -12.14 0.05 18.86
C PRO A 84 -13.54 0.66 18.71
N ARG A 85 -13.64 1.97 18.86
CA ARG A 85 -14.89 2.74 18.77
C ARG A 85 -14.71 3.91 17.82
N LEU A 86 -15.60 4.05 16.85
CA LEU A 86 -15.67 5.26 16.02
C LEU A 86 -16.09 6.45 16.90
N VAL A 87 -15.23 7.46 17.01
CA VAL A 87 -15.49 8.66 17.84
C VAL A 87 -15.84 9.89 17.02
N ARG A 88 -15.35 9.96 15.77
CA ARG A 88 -15.62 11.08 14.87
C ARG A 88 -15.51 10.64 13.41
N THR A 89 -16.42 11.16 12.58
CA THR A 89 -16.33 11.09 11.12
C THR A 89 -16.32 12.51 10.57
N ILE A 90 -15.23 12.93 9.91
CA ILE A 90 -15.24 14.14 9.09
C ILE A 90 -15.75 13.74 7.71
N ARG A 91 -16.97 14.16 7.36
CA ARG A 91 -17.64 13.75 6.13
C ARG A 91 -17.10 14.50 4.93
N ILE A 92 -17.24 13.94 3.73
CA ILE A 92 -16.83 14.62 2.48
C ILE A 92 -17.53 15.97 2.26
N SER A 93 -18.73 16.16 2.81
CA SER A 93 -19.44 17.45 2.77
C SER A 93 -18.69 18.55 3.54
N GLU A 94 -17.88 18.19 4.53
CA GLU A 94 -16.99 19.08 5.28
C GLU A 94 -15.64 19.29 4.54
N LEU A 95 -15.39 18.53 3.48
CA LEU A 95 -14.13 18.46 2.72
C LEU A 95 -14.31 18.92 1.27
N GLY A 96 -15.21 19.87 1.01
CA GLY A 96 -15.47 20.37 -0.35
C GLY A 96 -16.06 19.32 -1.30
N GLY A 97 -16.67 18.28 -0.75
CA GLY A 97 -17.27 17.15 -1.48
C GLY A 97 -16.25 16.17 -2.05
N GLN A 98 -14.96 16.25 -1.69
CA GLN A 98 -13.92 15.37 -2.22
C GLN A 98 -13.68 14.14 -1.32
N HIS A 99 -13.31 13.04 -1.96
CA HIS A 99 -12.95 11.80 -1.29
C HIS A 99 -11.56 11.87 -0.64
N VAL A 100 -11.33 11.08 0.41
CA VAL A 100 -10.05 11.05 1.14
C VAL A 100 -9.27 9.80 0.76
N MET A 101 -8.11 9.98 0.11
CA MET A 101 -7.32 8.87 -0.44
C MET A 101 -6.18 8.43 0.45
N SER A 102 -5.55 9.40 1.12
CA SER A 102 -4.48 9.13 2.07
C SER A 102 -4.34 10.26 3.08
N LEU A 103 -3.46 10.05 4.07
CA LEU A 103 -3.25 11.00 5.14
C LEU A 103 -1.82 10.95 5.68
N ALA A 104 -1.40 12.04 6.30
CA ALA A 104 -0.18 12.15 7.10
C ALA A 104 -0.45 13.01 8.35
N GLN A 105 0.32 12.81 9.41
CA GLN A 105 0.21 13.61 10.63
C GLN A 105 1.48 14.43 10.87
N SER A 106 1.30 15.68 11.29
CA SER A 106 2.36 16.52 11.82
C SER A 106 1.83 17.24 13.07
N GLY A 107 2.40 16.87 14.23
CA GLY A 107 1.90 17.34 15.53
C GLY A 107 0.41 17.01 15.73
N GLN A 108 -0.37 18.03 16.08
CA GLN A 108 -1.82 17.92 16.32
C GLN A 108 -2.66 18.13 15.04
N ARG A 109 -2.06 18.00 13.85
CA ARG A 109 -2.76 18.16 12.57
C ARG A 109 -2.63 16.90 11.74
N VAL A 110 -3.76 16.47 11.16
CA VAL A 110 -3.81 15.44 10.13
C VAL A 110 -4.07 16.12 8.79
N TYR A 111 -3.21 15.83 7.81
CA TYR A 111 -3.27 16.33 6.44
C TYR A 111 -3.85 15.24 5.57
N LEU A 112 -4.87 15.56 4.78
CA LEU A 112 -5.60 14.61 3.94
C LEU A 112 -5.32 14.90 2.47
N ALA A 113 -4.85 13.91 1.72
CA ALA A 113 -4.83 13.98 0.26
C ALA A 113 -6.26 13.71 -0.25
N LEU A 114 -6.85 14.73 -0.86
CA LEU A 114 -8.22 14.68 -1.36
C LEU A 114 -8.29 14.45 -2.86
N GLY A 115 -9.39 13.85 -3.29
CA GLY A 115 -9.73 13.60 -4.68
C GLY A 115 -9.62 12.12 -5.01
N ASN A 116 -10.72 11.50 -5.43
CA ASN A 116 -10.74 10.13 -5.93
C ASN A 116 -10.15 9.98 -7.33
N HIS A 117 -9.25 9.02 -7.50
CA HIS A 117 -8.64 8.66 -8.79
C HIS A 117 -9.21 7.38 -9.42
N TRP A 118 -10.17 6.70 -8.78
CA TRP A 118 -10.91 5.55 -9.33
C TRP A 118 -12.30 5.90 -9.84
N GLY A 119 -12.64 5.45 -11.05
CA GLY A 119 -13.94 5.72 -11.65
C GLY A 119 -14.11 7.20 -11.99
N LYS A 120 -14.84 7.95 -11.16
CA LYS A 120 -15.02 9.40 -11.32
C LYS A 120 -13.80 10.14 -10.78
N ARG A 121 -12.95 10.65 -11.68
CA ARG A 121 -11.78 11.44 -11.32
C ARG A 121 -12.18 12.81 -10.77
N GLU A 122 -11.75 13.07 -9.55
CA GLU A 122 -11.83 14.38 -8.92
C GLU A 122 -10.53 15.17 -9.15
N THR A 123 -10.61 16.48 -8.98
CA THR A 123 -9.42 17.32 -8.91
C THR A 123 -8.63 16.99 -7.64
N ALA A 124 -7.34 17.32 -7.60
CA ALA A 124 -6.54 17.20 -6.40
C ALA A 124 -7.07 18.14 -5.31
N GLY A 125 -6.83 17.79 -4.05
CA GLY A 125 -7.11 18.68 -2.94
C GLY A 125 -6.32 18.31 -1.69
N LEU A 126 -6.31 19.23 -0.73
CA LEU A 126 -5.72 19.06 0.58
C LEU A 126 -6.72 19.53 1.64
N ALA A 127 -6.95 18.73 2.67
CA ALA A 127 -7.57 19.23 3.89
C ALA A 127 -6.62 19.11 5.08
N VAL A 128 -6.77 20.02 6.02
CA VAL A 128 -6.06 19.99 7.30
C VAL A 128 -7.09 19.85 8.40
N ILE A 129 -6.94 18.82 9.23
CA ILE A 129 -7.82 18.50 10.34
C ILE A 129 -7.07 18.78 11.63
N ASP A 130 -7.66 19.58 12.51
CA ASP A 130 -7.20 19.75 13.88
C ASP A 130 -7.65 18.52 14.69
N VAL A 131 -6.67 17.78 15.20
CA VAL A 131 -6.83 16.58 16.03
C VAL A 131 -6.24 16.78 17.43
N GLY A 132 -6.16 18.02 17.93
CA GLY A 132 -5.77 18.30 19.30
C GLY A 132 -6.66 17.58 20.31
N SER A 133 -7.97 17.52 20.02
CA SER A 133 -8.93 16.61 20.66
C SER A 133 -9.55 15.69 19.60
N PRO A 134 -9.05 14.45 19.42
CA PRO A 134 -9.46 13.58 18.31
C PRO A 134 -10.97 13.26 18.26
N ALA A 135 -11.61 13.14 19.42
CA ALA A 135 -13.07 12.94 19.50
C ALA A 135 -13.87 14.19 19.09
N GLN A 136 -13.26 15.38 19.12
CA GLN A 136 -13.85 16.65 18.71
C GLN A 136 -13.13 17.24 17.49
N ALA A 137 -12.49 16.39 16.68
CA ALA A 137 -11.70 16.83 15.54
C ALA A 137 -12.54 17.66 14.56
N ARG A 138 -11.91 18.68 14.00
CA ARG A 138 -12.55 19.69 13.14
C ARG A 138 -11.69 20.01 11.93
N VAL A 139 -12.36 20.36 10.84
CA VAL A 139 -11.69 20.85 9.62
C VAL A 139 -11.11 22.23 9.93
N ALA A 140 -9.79 22.36 9.84
CA ALA A 140 -9.08 23.63 9.99
C ALA A 140 -9.01 24.39 8.66
N GLY A 141 -9.01 23.66 7.54
CA GLY A 141 -9.22 24.25 6.22
C GLY A 141 -9.13 23.22 5.10
N VAL A 142 -9.62 23.64 3.93
CA VAL A 142 -9.70 22.82 2.73
C VAL A 142 -9.22 23.66 1.55
N TRP A 143 -8.31 23.09 0.79
CA TRP A 143 -7.90 23.61 -0.50
C TRP A 143 -8.28 22.60 -1.58
N LYS A 144 -8.97 23.09 -2.61
CA LYS A 144 -9.36 22.31 -3.77
C LYS A 144 -8.71 22.90 -5.00
N ASP A 145 -8.05 22.04 -5.75
CA ASP A 145 -7.44 22.45 -6.98
C ASP A 145 -8.47 22.66 -8.09
N SER A 146 -8.27 23.68 -8.92
CA SER A 146 -9.13 24.03 -10.05
C SER A 146 -8.50 23.70 -11.41
N GLN A 147 -7.25 23.25 -11.46
CA GLN A 147 -6.46 23.10 -12.70
C GLN A 147 -6.18 21.64 -13.05
N THR A 148 -6.20 20.75 -12.05
CA THR A 148 -5.86 19.34 -12.18
C THR A 148 -7.08 18.55 -12.62
N ASN A 149 -6.83 17.54 -13.43
CA ASN A 149 -7.78 16.47 -13.75
C ASN A 149 -7.41 15.15 -13.04
N GLY A 150 -6.46 15.21 -12.11
CA GLY A 150 -5.90 14.10 -11.37
C GLY A 150 -6.00 14.35 -9.87
N ALA A 151 -6.34 13.28 -9.16
CA ALA A 151 -6.76 13.30 -7.78
C ALA A 151 -5.59 13.21 -6.80
N GLY A 152 -5.86 13.26 -5.49
CA GLY A 152 -4.85 13.07 -4.46
C GLY A 152 -4.31 11.64 -4.42
N GLY A 153 -2.98 11.51 -4.39
CA GLY A 153 -2.26 10.25 -4.17
C GLY A 153 -1.79 10.15 -2.72
N ALA A 154 -0.66 10.78 -2.41
CA ALA A 154 -0.05 10.85 -1.08
C ALA A 154 0.18 12.30 -0.65
N VAL A 155 0.33 12.53 0.65
CA VAL A 155 0.77 13.81 1.21
C VAL A 155 1.88 13.59 2.23
N VAL A 156 2.94 14.40 2.16
CA VAL A 156 3.96 14.51 3.21
C VAL A 156 4.15 15.98 3.60
N VAL A 157 4.62 16.24 4.82
CA VAL A 157 4.67 17.60 5.39
C VAL A 157 6.06 17.91 5.92
N SER A 158 6.56 19.11 5.62
CA SER A 158 7.81 19.67 6.16
C SER A 158 7.58 21.10 6.65
N GLY A 159 7.65 21.30 7.96
CA GLY A 159 7.30 22.59 8.57
C GLY A 159 5.89 23.03 8.20
N SER A 160 5.75 24.20 7.58
CA SER A 160 4.47 24.73 7.08
C SER A 160 4.07 24.20 5.71
N THR A 161 4.93 23.46 5.01
CA THR A 161 4.70 23.08 3.61
C THR A 161 4.18 21.65 3.51
N ALA A 162 3.07 21.45 2.81
CA ALA A 162 2.57 20.14 2.43
C ALA A 162 2.93 19.85 0.96
N PHE A 163 3.50 18.69 0.68
CA PHE A 163 3.75 18.20 -0.66
C PHE A 163 2.70 17.14 -0.99
N LEU A 164 1.86 17.45 -1.98
CA LEU A 164 0.77 16.59 -2.44
C LEU A 164 1.15 15.95 -3.77
N ALA A 165 1.17 14.63 -3.82
CA ALA A 165 1.21 13.90 -5.09
C ALA A 165 -0.19 13.97 -5.73
N ALA A 166 -0.27 14.58 -6.90
CA ALA A 166 -1.51 14.93 -7.60
C ALA A 166 -1.73 14.06 -8.85
N MET A 167 -1.50 12.75 -8.72
CA MET A 167 -1.65 11.75 -9.79
C MET A 167 -1.02 12.25 -11.10
N GLY A 168 -1.70 12.24 -12.24
CA GLY A 168 -1.17 12.68 -13.54
C GLY A 168 -0.66 14.14 -13.64
N ASN A 169 -0.60 14.89 -12.53
CA ASN A 169 -0.15 16.28 -12.47
C ASN A 169 1.15 16.48 -11.66
N GLY A 170 1.83 15.41 -11.23
CA GLY A 170 3.09 15.52 -10.50
C GLY A 170 2.90 15.90 -9.03
N VAL A 171 3.72 16.82 -8.51
CA VAL A 171 3.72 17.26 -7.11
C VAL A 171 3.24 18.71 -7.03
N ILE A 172 2.36 18.98 -6.07
CA ILE A 172 1.92 20.33 -5.72
C ILE A 172 2.45 20.65 -4.33
N ALA A 173 3.30 21.67 -4.22
CA ALA A 173 3.74 22.19 -2.93
C ALA A 173 2.76 23.27 -2.47
N LEU A 174 2.25 23.13 -1.25
CA LEU A 174 1.23 24.00 -0.65
C LEU A 174 1.78 24.62 0.63
N ASP A 175 1.62 25.93 0.80
CA ASP A 175 1.70 26.54 2.13
C ASP A 175 0.45 26.17 2.92
N ALA A 176 0.65 25.44 4.00
CA ALA A 176 -0.40 25.02 4.93
C ALA A 176 -0.05 25.44 6.38
N GLY A 177 0.80 26.46 6.54
CA GLY A 177 1.15 27.02 7.86
C GLY A 177 -0.07 27.61 8.55
N ASN A 178 -0.88 28.35 7.79
CA ASN A 178 -2.23 28.77 8.15
C ASN A 178 -3.28 27.90 7.41
N PRO A 179 -3.88 26.90 8.08
CA PRO A 179 -4.87 26.04 7.46
C PRO A 179 -6.08 26.76 6.86
N ALA A 180 -6.47 27.92 7.42
CA ALA A 180 -7.59 28.70 6.91
C ALA A 180 -7.27 29.42 5.58
N ALA A 181 -6.01 29.48 5.18
CA ALA A 181 -5.54 30.17 3.97
C ALA A 181 -4.44 29.36 3.25
N ILE A 182 -4.75 28.11 2.91
CA ILE A 182 -3.84 27.24 2.15
C ILE A 182 -3.63 27.80 0.73
N SER A 183 -2.38 27.89 0.29
CA SER A 183 -2.03 28.42 -1.04
C SER A 183 -0.97 27.60 -1.75
N VAL A 184 -1.01 27.55 -3.09
CA VAL A 184 0.00 26.87 -3.91
C VAL A 184 1.31 27.66 -3.91
N LYS A 185 2.43 27.00 -3.54
CA LYS A 185 3.79 27.52 -3.70
C LYS A 185 4.36 27.19 -5.07
N SER A 186 4.19 25.95 -5.51
CA SER A 186 4.67 25.50 -6.81
C SER A 186 3.91 24.27 -7.31
N ARG A 187 4.04 24.03 -8.61
CA ARG A 187 3.61 22.80 -9.27
C ARG A 187 4.82 22.24 -10.00
N PHE A 188 5.13 20.98 -9.76
CA PHE A 188 6.29 20.32 -10.33
C PHE A 188 5.88 19.04 -11.03
N VAL A 189 6.16 18.96 -12.32
CA VAL A 189 6.00 17.73 -13.10
C VAL A 189 7.40 17.21 -13.41
N PRO A 190 7.76 16.00 -12.93
CA PRO A 190 9.03 15.37 -13.29
C PRO A 190 9.21 15.24 -14.81
N GLU A 191 10.45 15.07 -15.26
CA GLU A 191 10.74 14.80 -16.67
C GLU A 191 9.98 13.55 -17.13
N LEU A 192 9.23 13.70 -18.22
CA LEU A 192 8.34 12.67 -18.74
C LEU A 192 9.09 11.70 -19.67
N ALA A 193 10.10 12.18 -20.40
CA ALA A 193 10.91 11.37 -21.32
C ALA A 193 11.90 10.43 -20.60
N PHE A 194 11.47 9.81 -19.50
CA PHE A 194 12.21 8.80 -18.75
C PHE A 194 11.26 7.78 -18.10
N PRO A 195 11.61 6.48 -18.11
CA PRO A 195 12.76 5.89 -18.82
C PRO A 195 12.51 5.79 -20.34
N ASP A 196 11.25 5.90 -20.76
CA ASP A 196 10.86 5.86 -22.17
C ASP A 196 10.89 7.28 -22.76
N LYS A 197 11.56 7.45 -23.91
CA LYS A 197 11.67 8.76 -24.59
C LYS A 197 10.32 9.31 -25.11
N ARG A 198 9.34 8.42 -25.27
CA ARG A 198 7.97 8.74 -25.71
C ARG A 198 7.00 7.99 -24.79
N PRO A 199 6.82 8.48 -23.56
CA PRO A 199 6.00 7.78 -22.57
C PRO A 199 4.52 7.83 -22.96
N ASP A 200 3.78 6.80 -22.57
CA ASP A 200 2.33 6.85 -22.50
C ASP A 200 1.91 7.65 -21.26
N ARG A 201 1.45 8.88 -21.46
CA ARG A 201 1.08 9.80 -20.37
C ARG A 201 -0.06 9.27 -19.50
N ALA A 202 -0.88 8.34 -20.00
CA ALA A 202 -1.95 7.72 -19.21
C ALA A 202 -1.41 6.76 -18.13
N LYS A 203 -0.14 6.34 -18.24
CA LYS A 203 0.54 5.42 -17.32
C LYS A 203 1.46 6.13 -16.34
N ILE A 204 1.37 7.45 -16.25
CA ILE A 204 2.19 8.26 -15.34
C ILE A 204 1.27 8.90 -14.30
N ASN A 205 1.49 8.55 -13.04
CA ASN A 205 0.82 9.16 -11.90
C ASN A 205 1.82 9.33 -10.75
N ALA A 206 1.73 10.47 -10.07
CA ALA A 206 2.37 10.67 -8.78
C ALA A 206 1.57 9.95 -7.70
N ARG A 207 2.20 8.96 -7.05
CA ARG A 207 1.61 8.12 -5.99
C ARG A 207 2.26 8.39 -4.65
N GLY A 208 3.04 7.44 -4.13
CA GLY A 208 3.73 7.55 -2.87
C GLY A 208 4.80 8.64 -2.84
N LEU A 209 4.97 9.21 -1.66
CA LEU A 209 5.96 10.24 -1.35
C LEU A 209 6.70 9.84 -0.08
N ALA A 210 8.00 10.08 -0.05
CA ALA A 210 8.78 10.09 1.17
C ALA A 210 9.71 11.31 1.18
N LEU A 211 9.95 11.87 2.36
CA LEU A 211 10.80 13.04 2.53
C LEU A 211 12.00 12.70 3.41
N GLN A 212 13.20 13.06 2.95
CA GLN A 212 14.43 12.98 3.73
C GLN A 212 15.14 14.33 3.64
N LYS A 213 15.10 15.09 4.74
CA LYS A 213 15.56 16.49 4.77
C LYS A 213 14.84 17.31 3.68
N ASN A 214 15.59 17.80 2.69
CA ASN A 214 15.09 18.59 1.57
C ASN A 214 14.89 17.75 0.30
N LEU A 215 15.02 16.42 0.36
CA LEU A 215 14.84 15.55 -0.78
C LEU A 215 13.47 14.88 -0.70
N LEU A 216 12.62 15.21 -1.67
CA LEU A 216 11.35 14.55 -1.88
C LEU A 216 11.52 13.41 -2.88
N PHE A 217 11.31 12.20 -2.40
CA PHE A 217 11.28 11.00 -3.21
C PHE A 217 9.83 10.73 -3.63
N LEU A 218 9.64 10.48 -4.92
CA LEU A 218 8.32 10.29 -5.53
C LEU A 218 8.29 8.97 -6.31
N CYS A 219 7.27 8.16 -6.03
CA CYS A 219 6.84 7.06 -6.86
C CYS A 219 5.98 7.60 -8.03
N PHE A 220 6.47 7.47 -9.26
CA PHE A 220 5.89 8.11 -10.44
C PHE A 220 5.43 7.11 -11.52
N ASP A 221 4.77 6.01 -11.14
CA ASP A 221 4.31 4.92 -12.03
C ASP A 221 5.31 4.57 -13.13
N ALA A 222 4.93 4.62 -14.41
CA ALA A 222 5.80 4.30 -15.52
C ALA A 222 7.02 5.22 -15.60
N GLY A 223 7.00 6.38 -14.96
CA GLY A 223 8.16 7.22 -14.79
C GLY A 223 9.25 6.56 -13.95
N GLY A 224 8.91 5.78 -12.93
CA GLY A 224 9.88 5.25 -11.94
C GLY A 224 9.99 6.10 -10.68
N VAL A 225 11.08 5.94 -9.93
CA VAL A 225 11.37 6.77 -8.76
C VAL A 225 11.99 8.09 -9.20
N ARG A 226 11.57 9.19 -8.57
CA ARG A 226 12.09 10.55 -8.80
C ARG A 226 12.62 11.11 -7.49
N VAL A 227 13.70 11.89 -7.56
CA VAL A 227 14.26 12.63 -6.44
C VAL A 227 14.26 14.10 -6.78
N ILE A 228 13.54 14.86 -5.97
CA ILE A 228 13.29 16.27 -6.17
C ILE A 228 13.89 17.01 -4.98
N ASP A 229 14.81 17.92 -5.24
CA ASP A 229 15.26 18.88 -4.25
C ASP A 229 14.15 19.91 -4.01
N VAL A 230 13.68 19.98 -2.77
CA VAL A 230 12.61 20.86 -2.30
C VAL A 230 13.12 21.80 -1.19
N ALA A 231 14.42 22.09 -1.15
CA ALA A 231 15.00 23.07 -0.24
C ALA A 231 14.32 24.45 -0.35
N ASP A 232 13.97 24.85 -1.57
CA ASP A 232 13.00 25.91 -1.85
C ASP A 232 11.71 25.28 -2.41
N PRO A 233 10.64 25.13 -1.62
CA PRO A 233 9.38 24.57 -2.10
C PRO A 233 8.68 25.40 -3.18
N GLY A 234 9.08 26.66 -3.39
CA GLY A 234 8.61 27.47 -4.51
C GLY A 234 9.32 27.17 -5.83
N LYS A 235 10.49 26.51 -5.78
CA LYS A 235 11.35 26.20 -6.93
C LYS A 235 11.94 24.78 -6.85
N PRO A 236 11.09 23.73 -6.82
CA PRO A 236 11.56 22.35 -6.79
C PRO A 236 12.37 21.99 -8.04
N VAL A 237 13.39 21.13 -7.88
CA VAL A 237 14.26 20.69 -8.97
C VAL A 237 14.44 19.17 -8.92
N GLU A 238 14.15 18.45 -10.01
CA GLU A 238 14.51 17.03 -10.12
C GLU A 238 16.03 16.89 -10.23
N ILE A 239 16.65 16.21 -9.26
CA ILE A 239 18.10 16.00 -9.18
C ILE A 239 18.51 14.57 -9.50
N GLY A 240 17.55 13.65 -9.49
CA GLY A 240 17.81 12.23 -9.67
C GLY A 240 16.56 11.45 -10.04
N ARG A 241 16.77 10.30 -10.67
CA ARG A 241 15.71 9.41 -11.14
C ARG A 241 16.24 8.00 -11.29
N TYR A 242 15.34 7.04 -11.16
CA TYR A 242 15.65 5.64 -11.33
C TYR A 242 14.42 4.90 -11.87
N SER A 243 14.67 3.94 -12.75
CA SER A 243 13.69 2.92 -13.12
C SER A 243 14.45 1.65 -13.40
N ASN A 244 13.95 0.52 -12.91
CA ASN A 244 14.52 -0.79 -13.18
C ASN A 244 14.51 -1.07 -14.69
N PRO A 245 15.68 -1.27 -15.33
CA PRO A 245 15.76 -1.53 -16.76
C PRO A 245 14.99 -2.80 -17.17
N ALA A 246 14.88 -3.79 -16.29
CA ALA A 246 14.14 -5.04 -16.54
C ALA A 246 12.63 -4.82 -16.77
N MET A 247 12.09 -3.65 -16.39
CA MET A 247 10.71 -3.26 -16.59
C MET A 247 10.51 -2.25 -17.74
N THR A 248 11.57 -1.93 -18.51
CA THR A 248 11.46 -1.02 -19.66
C THR A 248 10.48 -1.58 -20.70
N GLY A 249 9.58 -0.73 -21.21
CA GLY A 249 8.51 -1.17 -22.13
C GLY A 249 7.42 -2.08 -21.53
N ARG A 250 7.44 -2.35 -20.22
CA ARG A 250 6.44 -3.17 -19.52
C ARG A 250 5.58 -2.29 -18.61
N PRO A 251 4.40 -2.73 -18.15
CA PRO A 251 3.64 -1.95 -17.18
C PRO A 251 4.49 -1.73 -15.92
N ARG A 252 4.37 -0.58 -15.29
CA ARG A 252 5.19 -0.18 -14.14
C ARG A 252 4.31 0.63 -13.22
N ALA A 253 4.17 0.18 -11.99
CA ALA A 253 3.39 0.85 -10.96
C ALA A 253 4.23 0.88 -9.69
N TYR A 254 5.02 1.93 -9.54
CA TYR A 254 5.70 2.23 -8.29
C TYR A 254 4.64 2.85 -7.38
N ASN A 255 4.23 2.14 -6.34
CA ASN A 255 3.08 2.52 -5.53
C ASN A 255 3.50 3.37 -4.34
N ASN A 256 4.45 2.88 -3.53
CA ASN A 256 4.92 3.59 -2.37
C ASN A 256 6.39 3.27 -2.04
N LEU A 257 6.95 4.01 -1.08
CA LEU A 257 8.32 3.82 -0.61
C LEU A 257 8.49 4.22 0.86
N VAL A 258 9.51 3.64 1.50
CA VAL A 258 10.06 4.07 2.79
C VAL A 258 11.59 4.17 2.71
N LEU A 259 12.16 5.03 3.54
CA LEU A 259 13.59 5.37 3.52
C LEU A 259 14.27 4.89 4.82
N ASP A 260 15.47 4.33 4.71
CA ASP A 260 16.37 4.04 5.85
C ASP A 260 17.79 4.49 5.51
N GLY A 261 18.16 5.69 5.96
CA GLY A 261 19.50 6.25 5.72
C GLY A 261 19.82 6.41 4.23
N SER A 262 20.69 5.56 3.71
CA SER A 262 21.10 5.53 2.30
C SER A 262 20.33 4.49 1.46
N LEU A 263 19.29 3.88 2.01
CA LEU A 263 18.45 2.92 1.30
C LEU A 263 17.03 3.46 1.10
N ALA A 264 16.45 3.14 -0.04
CA ALA A 264 15.02 3.25 -0.29
C ALA A 264 14.44 1.86 -0.58
N TYR A 265 13.33 1.55 0.07
CA TYR A 265 12.55 0.35 -0.16
C TYR A 265 11.29 0.75 -0.91
N VAL A 266 11.07 0.20 -2.10
CA VAL A 266 10.04 0.69 -3.03
C VAL A 266 9.14 -0.45 -3.47
N THR A 267 7.85 -0.32 -3.21
CA THR A 267 6.85 -1.27 -3.72
C THR A 267 6.56 -0.97 -5.19
N ALA A 268 6.78 -1.98 -6.02
CA ALA A 268 6.53 -1.94 -7.44
C ALA A 268 5.40 -2.92 -7.79
N ASP A 269 4.21 -2.68 -7.24
CA ASP A 269 2.96 -3.42 -7.47
C ASP A 269 3.18 -4.92 -7.69
N TYR A 270 2.85 -5.41 -8.86
CA TYR A 270 2.83 -6.82 -9.22
C TYR A 270 4.21 -7.44 -9.44
N VAL A 271 5.28 -6.69 -9.09
CA VAL A 271 6.65 -7.18 -9.12
C VAL A 271 7.41 -7.00 -7.80
N GLY A 272 6.70 -6.82 -6.70
CA GLY A 272 7.27 -6.93 -5.36
C GLY A 272 8.02 -5.68 -4.90
N LEU A 273 9.24 -5.87 -4.41
CA LEU A 273 10.01 -4.89 -3.67
C LEU A 273 11.37 -4.64 -4.31
N GLU A 274 11.67 -3.39 -4.62
CA GLU A 274 13.00 -2.95 -5.02
C GLU A 274 13.73 -2.31 -3.85
N ILE A 275 14.99 -2.70 -3.65
CA ILE A 275 15.89 -2.13 -2.65
C ILE A 275 16.93 -1.30 -3.39
N LEU A 276 16.91 0.01 -3.16
CA LEU A 276 17.73 0.97 -3.88
C LEU A 276 18.77 1.61 -2.96
N ASP A 277 20.00 1.73 -3.44
CA ASP A 277 21.02 2.60 -2.87
C ASP A 277 20.78 4.03 -3.36
N ILE A 278 20.51 4.92 -2.40
CA ILE A 278 20.23 6.34 -2.58
C ILE A 278 21.29 7.22 -1.89
N ALA A 279 22.45 6.66 -1.49
CA ALA A 279 23.54 7.43 -0.87
C ALA A 279 23.94 8.65 -1.71
N ASN A 280 23.98 8.46 -3.03
CA ASN A 280 24.01 9.56 -3.99
C ASN A 280 22.64 9.67 -4.69
N PRO A 281 21.79 10.65 -4.34
CA PRO A 281 20.47 10.79 -4.93
C PRO A 281 20.50 11.06 -6.44
N ARG A 282 21.65 11.51 -6.99
CA ARG A 282 21.84 11.74 -8.44
C ARG A 282 22.25 10.47 -9.20
N ALA A 283 22.62 9.41 -8.50
CA ALA A 283 23.14 8.16 -9.06
C ALA A 283 22.60 6.95 -8.29
N ILE A 284 21.28 6.82 -8.26
CA ILE A 284 20.56 5.74 -7.59
C ILE A 284 20.87 4.40 -8.25
N LYS A 285 21.08 3.35 -7.45
CA LYS A 285 21.39 2.00 -7.94
C LYS A 285 20.44 0.98 -7.34
N LEU A 286 20.08 -0.04 -8.12
CA LEU A 286 19.42 -1.23 -7.60
C LEU A 286 20.44 -2.04 -6.80
N VAL A 287 20.14 -2.30 -5.52
CA VAL A 287 20.91 -3.24 -4.68
C VAL A 287 20.39 -4.64 -4.90
N SER A 288 19.08 -4.83 -4.80
CA SER A 288 18.42 -6.10 -5.06
C SER A 288 16.95 -5.90 -5.40
N TRP A 289 16.36 -6.91 -6.03
CA TRP A 289 14.95 -6.94 -6.39
C TRP A 289 14.33 -8.22 -5.83
N TRP A 290 13.52 -8.05 -4.79
CA TRP A 290 12.75 -9.15 -4.22
C TRP A 290 11.44 -9.27 -5.01
N ASN A 291 11.33 -10.31 -5.82
CA ASN A 291 10.17 -10.58 -6.67
C ASN A 291 9.91 -12.09 -6.75
N PRO A 292 9.32 -12.71 -5.71
CA PRO A 292 9.01 -14.14 -5.73
C PRO A 292 7.89 -14.48 -6.72
N TRP A 293 7.10 -13.49 -7.14
CA TRP A 293 5.97 -13.66 -8.06
C TRP A 293 6.41 -13.85 -9.50
N ASN A 294 7.66 -13.49 -9.81
CA ASN A 294 8.42 -13.78 -11.04
C ASN A 294 7.56 -14.33 -12.20
N PRO A 295 6.78 -13.49 -12.88
CA PRO A 295 5.90 -13.96 -13.94
C PRO A 295 6.75 -14.49 -15.11
N LYS A 296 6.89 -15.81 -15.19
CA LYS A 296 7.57 -16.53 -16.29
C LYS A 296 6.74 -16.45 -17.58
N PRO A 297 7.32 -16.80 -18.74
CA PRO A 297 8.26 -16.01 -19.52
C PRO A 297 7.56 -14.99 -20.47
N ASP A 298 6.23 -14.94 -20.51
CA ASP A 298 5.43 -14.16 -21.45
C ASP A 298 5.03 -12.75 -20.96
N GLY A 299 5.76 -12.26 -19.95
CA GLY A 299 5.84 -10.85 -19.57
C GLY A 299 5.36 -10.57 -18.15
N LEU A 300 5.93 -9.52 -17.55
CA LEU A 300 5.41 -8.88 -16.35
C LEU A 300 3.96 -8.43 -16.64
N ARG A 301 2.96 -9.22 -16.23
CA ARG A 301 1.54 -8.98 -16.50
C ARG A 301 0.77 -8.74 -15.21
N TRP A 302 0.13 -7.58 -15.15
CA TRP A 302 -0.62 -7.11 -13.99
C TRP A 302 -1.72 -8.08 -13.54
N PHE A 303 -2.59 -8.53 -14.46
CA PHE A 303 -3.74 -9.37 -14.12
C PHE A 303 -3.41 -10.81 -13.72
N SER A 304 -2.24 -11.31 -14.10
CA SER A 304 -1.85 -12.71 -13.87
C SER A 304 -0.77 -12.86 -12.80
N SER A 305 -0.33 -11.76 -12.18
CA SER A 305 0.62 -11.85 -11.09
C SER A 305 -0.02 -12.52 -9.88
N PRO A 306 0.68 -13.46 -9.20
CA PRO A 306 0.20 -14.05 -7.96
C PRO A 306 0.18 -13.05 -6.78
N GLY A 307 0.81 -11.88 -6.90
CA GLY A 307 0.78 -10.86 -5.85
C GLY A 307 1.04 -9.45 -6.34
N HIS A 308 0.71 -8.48 -5.48
CA HIS A 308 0.67 -7.03 -5.73
C HIS A 308 1.06 -6.24 -4.49
N ALA A 309 2.20 -5.55 -4.51
CA ALA A 309 2.71 -4.75 -3.41
C ALA A 309 2.20 -3.30 -3.50
N ASN A 310 1.50 -2.83 -2.47
CA ASN A 310 0.92 -1.48 -2.47
C ASN A 310 1.57 -0.58 -1.41
N GLU A 311 1.09 -0.64 -0.18
CA GLU A 311 1.60 0.12 0.95
C GLU A 311 2.76 -0.59 1.64
N ILE A 312 3.62 0.18 2.30
CA ILE A 312 4.89 -0.28 2.85
C ILE A 312 5.19 0.41 4.17
N ALA A 313 5.73 -0.35 5.11
CA ALA A 313 6.29 0.13 6.36
C ALA A 313 7.65 -0.52 6.60
N TYR A 314 8.51 0.12 7.39
CA TYR A 314 9.81 -0.40 7.74
C TYR A 314 9.96 -0.46 9.26
N ASP A 315 10.29 -1.64 9.77
CA ASP A 315 10.70 -1.82 11.16
C ASP A 315 12.22 -1.80 11.27
N ALA A 316 12.75 -0.70 11.80
CA ALA A 316 14.18 -0.53 12.01
C ALA A 316 14.75 -1.47 13.08
N ARG A 317 13.93 -1.98 14.03
CA ARG A 317 14.38 -2.85 15.13
C ARG A 317 14.81 -4.22 14.61
N SER A 318 14.02 -4.77 13.69
CA SER A 318 14.25 -6.08 13.08
C SER A 318 14.85 -6.00 11.68
N LYS A 319 15.04 -4.80 11.15
CA LYS A 319 15.44 -4.55 9.75
C LYS A 319 14.50 -5.28 8.78
N THR A 320 13.20 -5.09 8.95
CA THR A 320 12.17 -5.76 8.15
C THR A 320 11.31 -4.74 7.42
N VAL A 321 11.14 -4.95 6.11
CA VAL A 321 10.13 -4.28 5.31
C VAL A 321 8.83 -5.08 5.40
N LEU A 322 7.76 -4.41 5.80
CA LEU A 322 6.40 -4.91 5.80
C LEU A 322 5.69 -4.30 4.59
N MET A 323 4.96 -5.08 3.82
CA MET A 323 4.17 -4.55 2.69
C MET A 323 2.82 -5.23 2.60
N SER A 324 1.79 -4.46 2.30
CA SER A 324 0.50 -5.03 1.87
C SER A 324 0.73 -5.73 0.53
N ALA A 325 0.38 -7.00 0.43
CA ALA A 325 0.70 -7.86 -0.72
C ALA A 325 -0.54 -8.59 -1.28
N GLY A 326 -0.53 -8.83 -2.59
CA GLY A 326 -1.69 -9.22 -3.40
C GLY A 326 -2.40 -10.50 -2.98
N ARG A 327 -3.73 -10.50 -3.19
CA ARG A 327 -4.71 -11.46 -2.68
C ARG A 327 -4.66 -11.66 -1.16
N SER A 328 -4.24 -10.62 -0.42
CA SER A 328 -4.26 -10.46 1.04
C SER A 328 -3.19 -11.29 1.79
N ASP A 329 -2.37 -10.76 2.69
CA ASP A 329 -2.55 -9.55 3.51
C ASP A 329 -1.25 -8.76 3.70
N LEU A 330 -0.18 -9.46 4.06
CA LEU A 330 1.06 -8.84 4.48
C LEU A 330 2.21 -9.77 4.13
N VAL A 331 3.29 -9.21 3.60
CA VAL A 331 4.56 -9.91 3.51
C VAL A 331 5.61 -9.14 4.31
N ALA A 332 6.36 -9.86 5.13
CA ALA A 332 7.53 -9.36 5.84
C ALA A 332 8.80 -9.86 5.16
N VAL A 333 9.66 -8.92 4.78
CA VAL A 333 10.96 -9.17 4.15
C VAL A 333 12.05 -8.59 5.03
N ASN A 334 12.87 -9.46 5.62
CA ASN A 334 14.08 -9.04 6.31
C ASN A 334 15.09 -8.53 5.27
N VAL A 335 15.64 -7.35 5.57
CA VAL A 335 16.57 -6.59 4.72
C VAL A 335 17.84 -6.23 5.49
N SER A 336 18.20 -7.01 6.53
CA SER A 336 19.46 -6.83 7.27
C SER A 336 20.68 -6.97 6.36
N ASP A 337 20.60 -7.87 5.38
CA ASP A 337 21.46 -7.88 4.20
C ASP A 337 20.62 -7.40 2.99
N PRO A 338 20.71 -6.12 2.60
CA PRO A 338 19.90 -5.56 1.52
C PRO A 338 20.23 -6.16 0.15
N ALA A 339 21.39 -6.82 -0.02
CA ALA A 339 21.73 -7.53 -1.25
C ALA A 339 21.07 -8.92 -1.32
N ARG A 340 20.59 -9.45 -0.19
CA ARG A 340 19.98 -10.78 -0.08
C ARG A 340 18.73 -10.75 0.80
N PRO A 341 17.69 -9.98 0.42
CA PRO A 341 16.46 -9.88 1.18
C PRO A 341 15.77 -11.25 1.28
N ARG A 342 15.17 -11.53 2.44
CA ARG A 342 14.50 -12.81 2.71
C ARG A 342 13.12 -12.58 3.27
N GLN A 343 12.11 -13.24 2.70
CA GLN A 343 10.79 -13.29 3.30
C GLN A 343 10.88 -14.05 4.64
N THR A 344 10.45 -13.43 5.73
CA THR A 344 10.46 -13.99 7.07
C THR A 344 9.07 -14.27 7.62
N GLY A 345 8.05 -13.60 7.08
CA GLY A 345 6.68 -13.81 7.50
C GLY A 345 5.68 -13.40 6.45
N PHE A 346 4.45 -13.86 6.64
CA PHE A 346 3.31 -13.47 5.86
C PHE A 346 2.04 -13.55 6.70
N ILE A 347 1.02 -12.82 6.28
CA ILE A 347 -0.38 -13.01 6.67
C ILE A 347 -1.14 -13.23 5.35
N GLY A 348 -2.06 -14.18 5.36
CA GLY A 348 -2.91 -14.52 4.22
C GLY A 348 -2.21 -15.38 3.17
N THR A 349 -3.00 -15.85 2.21
CA THR A 349 -2.54 -16.71 1.09
C THR A 349 -2.98 -16.13 -0.25
N VAL A 350 -2.34 -16.59 -1.34
CA VAL A 350 -2.74 -16.21 -2.71
C VAL A 350 -4.12 -16.75 -3.13
N GLU A 351 -4.81 -17.49 -2.27
CA GLU A 351 -6.15 -18.01 -2.48
C GLU A 351 -7.22 -17.22 -1.73
N ASP A 352 -6.82 -16.26 -0.87
CA ASP A 352 -7.76 -15.56 -0.02
C ASP A 352 -8.68 -14.62 -0.83
N THR A 353 -9.91 -14.48 -0.35
CA THR A 353 -10.95 -13.61 -0.92
C THR A 353 -10.99 -12.24 -0.27
N GLN A 354 -9.87 -11.80 0.31
CA GLN A 354 -9.73 -10.51 0.94
C GLN A 354 -8.78 -9.64 0.09
N ALA A 355 -8.65 -8.36 0.43
CA ALA A 355 -7.73 -7.48 -0.29
C ALA A 355 -7.29 -6.35 0.62
N THR A 356 -6.02 -6.36 1.00
CA THR A 356 -5.42 -5.26 1.73
C THR A 356 -5.11 -4.10 0.81
N TRP A 357 -5.41 -2.88 1.26
CA TRP A 357 -4.97 -1.66 0.60
C TRP A 357 -3.90 -0.95 1.42
N GLY A 358 -4.21 -0.71 2.69
CA GLY A 358 -3.46 0.08 3.66
C GLY A 358 -2.58 -0.76 4.56
N LEU A 359 -1.41 -0.23 4.91
CA LEU A 359 -0.55 -0.79 5.95
C LEU A 359 0.01 0.36 6.81
N SER A 360 -0.01 0.18 8.12
CA SER A 360 0.68 1.06 9.07
C SER A 360 1.32 0.24 10.18
N LEU A 361 2.49 0.67 10.64
CA LEU A 361 3.22 0.12 11.79
C LEU A 361 3.34 1.19 12.87
N HIS A 362 2.91 0.90 14.10
CA HIS A 362 3.10 1.74 15.27
C HIS A 362 3.55 0.90 16.46
N GLY A 363 4.81 1.05 16.87
CA GLY A 363 5.39 0.17 17.89
C GLY A 363 5.40 -1.29 17.40
N ASP A 364 4.76 -2.19 18.15
CA ASP A 364 4.53 -3.58 17.76
C ASP A 364 3.17 -3.81 17.09
N LEU A 365 2.36 -2.77 16.86
CA LEU A 365 1.04 -2.91 16.24
C LEU A 365 1.10 -2.67 14.73
N ILE A 366 0.50 -3.60 14.00
CA ILE A 366 0.25 -3.50 12.57
C ILE A 366 -1.24 -3.27 12.35
N TYR A 367 -1.55 -2.26 11.54
CA TYR A 367 -2.90 -2.01 11.04
C TYR A 367 -2.93 -2.29 9.53
N LEU A 368 -3.81 -3.19 9.12
CA LEU A 368 -4.04 -3.52 7.72
C LEU A 368 -5.45 -3.11 7.33
N SER A 369 -5.60 -2.28 6.31
CA SER A 369 -6.93 -1.90 5.81
C SER A 369 -7.32 -2.84 4.69
N TYR A 370 -8.58 -3.22 4.67
CA TYR A 370 -9.13 -4.17 3.71
C TYR A 370 -10.26 -3.54 2.94
N ILE A 371 -10.24 -3.70 1.63
CA ILE A 371 -11.23 -3.13 0.73
C ILE A 371 -12.18 -4.20 0.24
N ARG A 372 -13.44 -3.79 0.03
CA ARG A 372 -14.46 -4.62 -0.63
C ARG A 372 -14.58 -4.20 -2.08
N THR A 373 -14.39 -5.14 -3.00
CA THR A 373 -14.38 -4.91 -4.45
C THR A 373 -15.08 -6.04 -5.18
N LEU A 374 -15.81 -5.72 -6.25
CA LEU A 374 -16.54 -6.72 -7.05
C LEU A 374 -15.67 -7.47 -8.08
N GLY A 375 -14.38 -7.13 -8.21
CA GLY A 375 -13.48 -7.83 -9.13
C GLY A 375 -12.20 -7.11 -9.55
N ILE A 376 -12.06 -5.80 -9.30
CA ILE A 376 -10.84 -5.03 -9.65
C ILE A 376 -10.31 -4.32 -8.39
N PRO A 377 -9.02 -4.46 -8.04
CA PRO A 377 -8.03 -5.31 -8.71
C PRO A 377 -8.27 -6.81 -8.49
N PHE A 378 -8.97 -7.19 -7.42
CA PHE A 378 -9.42 -8.55 -7.13
C PHE A 378 -10.87 -8.50 -6.63
N ARG A 379 -11.52 -9.66 -6.49
CA ARG A 379 -12.80 -9.76 -5.77
C ARG A 379 -12.49 -9.87 -4.27
N ALA A 380 -13.08 -8.99 -3.46
CA ALA A 380 -12.96 -9.03 -2.02
C ALA A 380 -14.29 -8.74 -1.33
N ASP A 381 -14.66 -9.54 -0.33
CA ASP A 381 -15.99 -9.52 0.31
C ASP A 381 -16.02 -8.88 1.71
N TRP A 382 -14.86 -8.67 2.33
CA TRP A 382 -14.73 -7.99 3.62
C TRP A 382 -14.10 -6.59 3.51
N SER A 383 -14.48 -5.69 4.41
CA SER A 383 -13.94 -4.33 4.50
C SER A 383 -13.81 -3.89 5.95
N GLY A 384 -12.69 -3.28 6.30
CA GLY A 384 -12.36 -2.96 7.69
C GLY A 384 -10.88 -2.74 7.89
N VAL A 385 -10.49 -2.69 9.16
CA VAL A 385 -9.10 -2.74 9.59
C VAL A 385 -8.90 -3.97 10.43
N LYS A 386 -7.90 -4.79 10.13
CA LYS A 386 -7.45 -5.84 11.06
C LYS A 386 -6.21 -5.38 11.78
N VAL A 387 -6.14 -5.66 13.07
CA VAL A 387 -5.04 -5.25 13.96
C VAL A 387 -4.27 -6.48 14.39
N PHE A 388 -2.96 -6.45 14.20
CA PHE A 388 -2.05 -7.52 14.58
C PHE A 388 -0.96 -6.99 15.51
N ARG A 389 -0.53 -7.81 16.46
CA ARG A 389 0.73 -7.62 17.16
C ARG A 389 1.84 -8.33 16.39
N TYR A 390 2.90 -7.61 16.12
CA TYR A 390 4.08 -8.05 15.40
C TYR A 390 5.24 -8.32 16.37
N ARG A 391 5.73 -9.56 16.37
CA ARG A 391 6.83 -10.03 17.21
C ARG A 391 7.96 -10.57 16.31
N PRO A 392 8.80 -9.68 15.75
CA PRO A 392 9.88 -10.03 14.80
C PRO A 392 10.91 -11.03 15.31
#